data_AF-A0A8T9AQ10-F1
#
_entry.id   AF-A0A8T9AQ10-F1
#
_cell.length_a   1.000
_cell.length_b   1.000
_cell.length_c   1.000
_cell.angle_alpha   90.00
_cell.angle_beta   90.00
_cell.angle_gamma   90.00
#
_symmetry.space_group_name_H-M   'P 1'
#
loop_
_entity.id
_entity.type
_entity.pdbx_description
1 polymer ?
#
loop_
_entity_poly.entity_id
_entity_poly.type
_entity_poly.pdbx_seq_one_letter_code
_entity_poly.pdbx_strand_id
1 'polypeptide(L)'
;MTDVAAAKTEATERTLGIILVSSSAAVFGLTGVLTKSIHADPLTITCWRGFVGSILISLYVLWRRHRSGNRGTLRLGWRGWLLAVEGALASIAFISAFKFTFVANVAVIYATSPFIAALLAWVLVREPFRLQTMLAAAVSLCGVAIMVWSGFGTGNLFGDGLALLMTAGSALYMIMVRAFRDTPVVWAGAVSAFLLFILGWFLTDPLAVSARDAVLLVTFGAAFALSSILWTEGARLIPAPESGLLGSAEVPFAILFAFLFLADIPPVASMIGGAIVLCAVFAHAGRDWLAARTQQAASNIS
;
A
#
# COMPACT_ATOMS: atom_id res chain seq x y z
N MET A 1 27.45 -2.10 -33.07
CA MET A 1 27.33 -0.84 -32.30
C MET A 1 25.91 -0.59 -31.81
N THR A 2 24.88 -0.99 -32.56
CA THR A 2 23.46 -0.91 -32.16
C THR A 2 23.09 -1.79 -30.97
N ASP A 3 23.59 -3.04 -30.89
CA ASP A 3 23.27 -3.95 -29.77
C ASP A 3 23.90 -3.54 -28.43
N VAL A 4 25.10 -2.97 -28.45
CA VAL A 4 25.78 -2.49 -27.23
C VAL A 4 25.10 -1.24 -26.70
N ALA A 5 24.62 -0.36 -27.59
CA ALA A 5 23.84 0.80 -27.19
C ALA A 5 22.46 0.40 -26.63
N ALA A 6 21.78 -0.55 -27.26
CA ALA A 6 20.51 -1.09 -26.78
C ALA A 6 20.63 -1.78 -25.41
N ALA A 7 21.63 -2.65 -25.23
CA ALA A 7 21.89 -3.29 -23.94
C ALA A 7 22.25 -2.30 -22.82
N LYS A 8 22.97 -1.22 -23.16
CA LYS A 8 23.30 -0.15 -22.21
C LYS A 8 22.06 0.67 -21.82
N THR A 9 21.15 0.92 -22.76
CA THR A 9 19.85 1.55 -22.49
C THR A 9 18.99 0.68 -21.58
N GLU A 10 18.88 -0.63 -21.85
CA GLU A 10 18.14 -1.58 -21.00
C GLU A 10 18.69 -1.64 -19.56
N ALA A 11 20.01 -1.68 -19.41
CA ALA A 11 20.65 -1.68 -18.08
C ALA A 11 20.41 -0.36 -17.32
N THR A 12 20.38 0.76 -18.03
CA THR A 12 20.12 2.10 -17.45
C THR A 12 18.66 2.22 -17.02
N GLU A 13 17.72 1.77 -17.85
CA GLU A 13 16.28 1.76 -17.55
C GLU A 13 15.97 0.87 -16.35
N ARG A 14 16.57 -0.33 -16.28
CA ARG A 14 16.42 -1.22 -15.13
C ARG A 14 16.95 -0.58 -13.85
N THR A 15 18.12 0.07 -13.90
CA THR A 15 18.71 0.76 -12.73
C THR A 15 17.82 1.90 -12.26
N LEU A 16 17.29 2.69 -13.19
CA LEU A 16 16.33 3.74 -12.89
C LEU A 16 15.07 3.16 -12.22
N GLY A 17 14.51 2.07 -12.74
CA GLY A 17 13.36 1.41 -12.14
C GLY A 17 13.60 0.93 -10.71
N ILE A 18 14.76 0.34 -10.43
CA ILE A 18 15.16 -0.06 -9.06
C ILE A 18 15.21 1.16 -8.13
N ILE A 19 15.84 2.25 -8.57
CA ILE A 19 15.94 3.49 -7.78
C ILE A 19 14.56 4.08 -7.49
N LEU A 20 13.68 4.13 -8.50
CA LEU A 20 12.33 4.68 -8.38
C LEU A 20 11.47 3.87 -7.40
N VAL A 21 11.45 2.54 -7.53
CA VAL A 21 10.66 1.67 -6.62
C VAL A 21 11.22 1.71 -5.19
N SER A 22 12.55 1.70 -5.03
CA SER A 22 13.17 1.79 -3.70
C SER A 22 12.92 3.14 -3.04
N SER A 23 12.98 4.23 -3.82
CA SER A 23 12.64 5.57 -3.33
C SER A 23 11.18 5.66 -2.93
N SER A 24 10.27 5.06 -3.72
CA SER A 24 8.87 4.97 -3.36
C SER A 24 8.66 4.23 -2.04
N ALA A 25 9.33 3.09 -1.83
CA ALA A 25 9.23 2.33 -0.59
C ALA A 25 9.68 3.15 0.64
N ALA A 26 10.73 3.95 0.50
CA ALA A 26 11.17 4.86 1.56
C ALA A 26 10.14 5.97 1.83
N VAL A 27 9.61 6.65 0.80
CA VAL A 27 8.62 7.70 1.02
C VAL A 27 7.31 7.13 1.59
N PHE A 28 6.89 5.94 1.15
CA PHE A 28 5.76 5.23 1.75
C PHE A 28 6.00 4.88 3.21
N GLY A 29 7.20 4.41 3.58
CA GLY A 29 7.56 4.13 4.96
C GLY A 29 7.42 5.34 5.90
N LEU A 30 7.60 6.56 5.37
CA LEU A 30 7.42 7.81 6.14
C LEU A 30 5.94 8.15 6.43
N THR A 31 5.00 7.54 5.70
CA THR A 31 3.55 7.79 5.80
C THR A 31 3.03 7.54 7.22
N GLY A 32 3.46 6.46 7.88
CA GLY A 32 3.06 6.16 9.25
C GLY A 32 3.54 7.20 10.26
N VAL A 33 4.78 7.68 10.08
CA VAL A 33 5.38 8.75 10.91
C VAL A 33 4.60 10.05 10.76
N LEU A 34 4.38 10.49 9.51
CA LEU A 34 3.61 11.70 9.22
C LEU A 34 2.20 11.63 9.81
N THR A 35 1.54 10.47 9.69
CA THR A 35 0.18 10.27 10.25
C THR A 35 0.18 10.41 11.77
N LYS A 36 1.17 9.84 12.48
CA LYS A 36 1.28 10.00 13.93
C LYS A 36 1.64 11.43 14.36
N SER A 37 2.46 12.14 13.58
CA SER A 37 2.90 13.50 13.92
C SER A 37 1.80 14.58 13.82
N ILE A 38 0.72 14.34 13.07
CA ILE A 38 -0.41 15.26 12.94
C ILE A 38 -1.31 15.15 14.18
N HIS A 39 -1.66 16.23 14.88
CA HIS A 39 -2.47 16.13 16.11
C HIS A 39 -4.00 16.14 15.88
N ALA A 40 -4.43 16.06 14.63
CA ALA A 40 -5.83 16.02 14.24
C ALA A 40 -6.48 14.63 14.36
N ASP A 41 -7.81 14.62 14.43
CA ASP A 41 -8.63 13.41 14.41
C ASP A 41 -8.38 12.57 13.14
N PRO A 42 -8.40 11.22 13.22
CA PRO A 42 -8.21 10.35 12.05
C PRO A 42 -9.11 10.71 10.86
N LEU A 43 -10.37 11.10 11.09
CA LEU A 43 -11.30 11.49 10.02
C LEU A 43 -10.91 12.83 9.40
N THR A 44 -10.41 13.79 10.17
CA THR A 44 -9.89 15.06 9.64
C THR A 44 -8.66 14.85 8.76
N ILE A 45 -7.75 13.96 9.17
CA ILE A 45 -6.58 13.59 8.35
C ILE A 45 -7.03 12.93 7.05
N THR A 46 -8.00 12.02 7.15
CA THR A 46 -8.58 11.31 5.99
C THR A 46 -9.29 12.28 5.05
N CYS A 47 -9.98 13.30 5.59
CA CYS A 47 -10.65 14.36 4.84
C CYS A 47 -9.68 15.15 3.97
N TRP A 48 -8.62 15.71 4.58
CA TRP A 48 -7.64 16.53 3.87
C TRP A 48 -6.80 15.71 2.89
N ARG A 49 -6.44 14.48 3.25
CA ARG A 49 -5.80 13.53 2.32
C ARG A 49 -6.73 13.22 1.14
N GLY A 50 -8.01 12.95 1.40
CA GLY A 50 -9.02 12.66 0.41
C GLY A 50 -9.24 13.83 -0.55
N PHE A 51 -9.25 15.06 -0.04
CA PHE A 51 -9.34 16.27 -0.85
C PHE A 51 -8.16 16.42 -1.82
N VAL A 52 -6.93 16.38 -1.28
CA VAL A 52 -5.71 16.51 -2.10
C VAL A 52 -5.60 15.36 -3.09
N GLY A 53 -5.84 14.12 -2.64
CA GLY A 53 -5.81 12.92 -3.48
C GLY A 53 -6.84 12.96 -4.61
N SER A 54 -8.08 13.37 -4.30
CA SER A 54 -9.14 13.51 -5.30
C SER A 54 -8.78 14.53 -6.38
N ILE A 55 -8.25 15.69 -6.00
CA ILE A 55 -7.82 16.73 -6.94
C ILE A 55 -6.68 16.20 -7.82
N LEU A 56 -5.60 15.70 -7.22
CA LEU A 56 -4.43 15.26 -7.97
C LEU A 56 -4.73 14.10 -8.92
N ILE A 57 -5.47 13.09 -8.46
CA ILE A 57 -5.84 11.93 -9.29
C ILE A 57 -6.80 12.36 -10.39
N SER A 58 -7.78 13.23 -10.10
CA SER A 58 -8.69 13.76 -11.11
C SER A 58 -7.94 14.55 -12.19
N LEU A 59 -7.02 15.44 -11.79
CA LEU A 59 -6.18 16.20 -12.72
C LEU A 59 -5.31 15.27 -13.59
N TYR A 60 -4.70 14.24 -12.99
CA TYR A 60 -3.94 13.24 -13.73
C TYR A 60 -4.80 12.49 -14.75
N VAL A 61 -6.00 12.05 -14.37
CA VAL A 61 -6.94 11.36 -15.26
C VAL A 61 -7.36 12.27 -16.43
N LEU A 62 -7.70 13.53 -16.15
CA LEU A 62 -8.08 14.51 -17.17
C LEU A 62 -6.93 14.79 -18.13
N TRP A 63 -5.72 15.01 -17.62
CA TRP A 63 -4.51 15.23 -18.41
C TRP A 63 -4.19 14.03 -19.32
N ARG A 64 -4.26 12.81 -18.77
CA ARG A 64 -4.01 11.58 -19.55
C ARG A 64 -5.07 11.36 -20.64
N ARG A 65 -6.34 11.66 -20.37
CA ARG A 65 -7.41 11.58 -21.38
C ARG A 65 -7.21 12.58 -22.49
N HIS A 66 -6.82 13.82 -22.17
CA HIS A 66 -6.50 14.84 -23.16
C HIS A 66 -5.33 14.40 -24.06
N ARG A 67 -4.26 13.85 -23.48
CA ARG A 67 -3.08 13.42 -24.24
C ARG A 67 -3.30 12.15 -25.07
N SER A 68 -4.08 11.21 -24.56
CA SER A 68 -4.33 9.91 -25.20
C SER A 68 -5.50 9.93 -26.20
N GLY A 69 -6.29 11.00 -26.26
CA GLY A 69 -7.54 11.04 -27.03
C GLY A 69 -8.62 10.06 -26.53
N ASN A 70 -8.39 9.42 -25.38
CA ASN A 70 -9.24 8.34 -24.88
C ASN A 70 -10.53 8.91 -24.25
N ARG A 71 -11.66 8.72 -24.96
CA ARG A 71 -13.01 9.11 -24.54
C ARG A 71 -13.75 8.04 -23.74
N GLY A 72 -13.08 6.98 -23.26
CA GLY A 72 -13.71 5.90 -22.47
C GLY A 72 -14.55 6.43 -21.31
N THR A 73 -15.72 5.84 -21.05
CA THR A 73 -16.74 6.46 -20.18
C THR A 73 -16.25 6.62 -18.73
N LEU A 74 -16.51 7.76 -18.10
CA LEU A 74 -16.28 7.97 -16.65
C LEU A 74 -17.43 7.42 -15.79
N ARG A 75 -18.28 6.56 -16.37
CA ARG A 75 -19.40 5.97 -15.65
C ARG A 75 -18.86 4.82 -14.82
N LEU A 76 -18.86 4.98 -13.49
CA LEU A 76 -18.39 3.93 -12.58
C LEU A 76 -19.26 2.67 -12.64
N GLY A 77 -20.57 2.83 -12.92
CA GLY A 77 -21.55 1.76 -12.70
C GLY A 77 -21.54 1.30 -11.22
N TRP A 78 -22.29 0.24 -10.90
CA TRP A 78 -22.32 -0.28 -9.54
C TRP A 78 -20.95 -0.81 -9.07
N ARG A 79 -20.17 -1.41 -9.98
CA ARG A 79 -18.82 -1.95 -9.70
C ARG A 79 -17.82 -0.88 -9.29
N GLY A 80 -17.81 0.26 -9.98
CA GLY A 80 -16.95 1.37 -9.61
C GLY A 80 -17.36 2.03 -8.31
N TRP A 81 -18.66 2.14 -8.03
CA TRP A 81 -19.13 2.62 -6.72
C TRP A 81 -18.72 1.69 -5.58
N LEU A 82 -18.80 0.37 -5.77
CA LEU A 82 -18.28 -0.58 -4.79
C LEU A 82 -16.78 -0.41 -4.55
N LEU A 83 -15.98 -0.25 -5.61
CA LEU A 83 -14.55 0.05 -5.50
C LEU A 83 -14.28 1.38 -4.78
N ALA A 84 -15.17 2.37 -4.92
CA ALA A 84 -14.99 3.67 -4.28
C ALA A 84 -15.38 3.68 -2.80
N VAL A 85 -16.39 2.89 -2.41
CA VAL A 85 -16.88 2.75 -1.03
C VAL A 85 -15.97 1.84 -0.20
N GLU A 86 -15.64 0.65 -0.71
CA GLU A 86 -14.39 0.03 -0.28
C GLU A 86 -13.24 0.97 -0.73
N GLY A 87 -11.97 0.85 -0.37
CA GLY A 87 -11.00 1.90 -0.65
C GLY A 87 -11.19 3.12 0.26
N ALA A 88 -12.40 3.71 0.37
CA ALA A 88 -12.71 4.74 1.35
C ALA A 88 -12.73 4.11 2.75
N LEU A 89 -13.46 3.00 2.92
CA LEU A 89 -13.45 2.23 4.18
C LEU A 89 -12.03 1.75 4.54
N ALA A 90 -11.30 1.13 3.60
CA ALA A 90 -9.91 0.75 3.82
C ALA A 90 -9.01 1.93 4.21
N SER A 91 -9.20 3.12 3.62
CA SER A 91 -8.42 4.32 3.94
C SER A 91 -8.70 4.86 5.33
N ILE A 92 -9.95 4.81 5.79
CA ILE A 92 -10.32 5.20 7.16
C ILE A 92 -9.66 4.24 8.16
N ALA A 93 -9.73 2.93 7.90
CA ALA A 93 -9.07 1.93 8.72
C ALA A 93 -7.54 2.14 8.74
N PHE A 94 -6.93 2.49 7.59
CA PHE A 94 -5.51 2.76 7.47
C PHE A 94 -5.06 3.92 8.36
N ILE A 95 -5.71 5.08 8.27
CA ILE A 95 -5.33 6.25 9.06
C ILE A 95 -5.59 5.99 10.56
N SER A 96 -6.73 5.37 10.87
CA SER A 96 -7.09 5.03 12.26
C SER A 96 -6.10 4.02 12.87
N ALA A 97 -5.63 3.03 12.12
CA ALA A 97 -4.65 2.06 12.61
C ALA A 97 -3.36 2.76 13.08
N PHE A 98 -2.77 3.65 12.27
CA PHE A 98 -1.58 4.40 12.67
C PHE A 98 -1.79 5.30 13.89
N LYS A 99 -3.04 5.69 14.17
CA LYS A 99 -3.38 6.52 15.33
C LYS A 99 -3.53 5.74 16.63
N PHE A 100 -3.97 4.49 16.54
CA PHE A 100 -4.31 3.69 17.72
C PHE A 100 -3.33 2.53 18.00
N THR A 101 -2.28 2.34 17.20
CA THR A 101 -1.21 1.37 17.48
C THR A 101 0.16 1.85 16.98
N PHE A 102 1.19 1.03 17.14
CA PHE A 102 2.56 1.31 16.69
C PHE A 102 2.66 1.25 15.16
N VAL A 103 3.43 2.17 14.56
CA VAL A 103 3.70 2.19 13.10
C VAL A 103 4.30 0.86 12.65
N ALA A 104 5.18 0.27 13.46
CA ALA A 104 5.76 -1.05 13.21
C ALA A 104 4.70 -2.16 13.15
N ASN A 105 3.71 -2.15 14.05
CA ASN A 105 2.64 -3.15 14.03
C ASN A 105 1.83 -3.05 12.74
N VAL A 106 1.43 -1.84 12.37
CA VAL A 106 0.65 -1.58 11.15
C VAL A 106 1.39 -2.03 9.90
N ALA A 107 2.67 -1.66 9.77
CA ALA A 107 3.49 -2.01 8.60
C ALA A 107 3.70 -3.52 8.46
N VAL A 108 3.95 -4.21 9.58
CA VAL A 108 4.15 -5.65 9.60
C VAL A 108 2.85 -6.41 9.30
N ILE A 109 1.72 -6.00 9.88
CA ILE A 109 0.42 -6.58 9.57
C ILE A 109 0.10 -6.39 8.08
N TYR A 110 0.35 -5.20 7.54
CA TYR A 110 0.17 -4.90 6.12
C TYR A 110 1.04 -5.73 5.18
N ALA A 111 2.25 -6.13 5.62
CA ALA A 111 3.13 -7.03 4.89
C ALA A 111 2.48 -8.39 4.58
N THR A 112 1.45 -8.77 5.35
CA THR A 112 0.67 -10.01 5.12
C THR A 112 -0.45 -9.86 4.08
N SER A 113 -0.66 -8.66 3.53
CA SER A 113 -1.67 -8.39 2.49
C SER A 113 -1.63 -9.36 1.30
N PRO A 114 -0.47 -9.83 0.77
CA PRO A 114 -0.46 -10.77 -0.35
C PRO A 114 -1.06 -12.12 0.04
N PHE A 115 -0.86 -12.55 1.29
CA PHE A 115 -1.37 -13.80 1.81
C PHE A 115 -2.87 -13.75 2.06
N ILE A 116 -3.36 -12.63 2.61
CA ILE A 116 -4.81 -12.41 2.75
C ILE A 116 -5.46 -12.33 1.37
N ALA A 117 -4.84 -11.64 0.40
CA ALA A 117 -5.33 -11.58 -0.97
C ALA A 117 -5.37 -12.96 -1.62
N ALA A 118 -4.35 -13.79 -1.43
CA ALA A 118 -4.35 -15.16 -1.93
C ALA A 118 -5.49 -15.98 -1.31
N LEU A 119 -5.70 -15.87 0.02
CA LEU A 119 -6.77 -16.59 0.72
C LEU A 119 -8.16 -16.15 0.20
N LEU A 120 -8.38 -14.84 0.06
CA LEU A 120 -9.62 -14.30 -0.49
C LEU A 120 -9.82 -14.70 -1.96
N ALA A 121 -8.76 -14.75 -2.78
CA ALA A 121 -8.85 -15.21 -4.16
C ALA A 121 -9.23 -16.70 -4.24
N TRP A 122 -8.69 -17.53 -3.34
CA TRP A 122 -9.10 -18.93 -3.24
C TRP A 122 -10.57 -19.08 -2.82
N VAL A 123 -11.04 -18.33 -1.83
CA VAL A 123 -12.43 -18.42 -1.35
C VAL A 123 -13.44 -17.85 -2.35
N LEU A 124 -13.15 -16.66 -2.90
CA LEU A 124 -14.11 -15.89 -3.72
C LEU A 124 -14.01 -16.23 -5.21
N VAL A 125 -12.79 -16.45 -5.72
CA VAL A 125 -12.52 -16.65 -7.16
C VAL A 125 -12.22 -18.12 -7.47
N ARG A 126 -11.97 -18.97 -6.45
CA ARG A 126 -11.59 -20.39 -6.58
C ARG A 126 -10.30 -20.61 -7.38
N GLU A 127 -9.38 -19.64 -7.31
CA GLU A 127 -8.05 -19.81 -7.91
C GLU A 127 -7.24 -20.85 -7.13
N PRO A 128 -6.48 -21.74 -7.82
CA PRO A 128 -5.74 -22.81 -7.18
C PRO A 128 -4.61 -22.26 -6.29
N PHE A 129 -4.56 -22.78 -5.07
CA PHE A 129 -3.66 -22.31 -4.03
C PHE A 129 -2.34 -23.08 -4.06
N ARG A 130 -1.20 -22.39 -4.26
CA ARG A 130 0.11 -23.03 -4.17
C ARG A 130 0.43 -23.34 -2.71
N LEU A 131 0.80 -24.60 -2.42
CA LEU A 131 1.12 -25.07 -1.06
C LEU A 131 2.19 -24.21 -0.37
N GLN A 132 3.16 -23.71 -1.13
CA GLN A 132 4.23 -22.86 -0.61
C GLN A 132 3.71 -21.51 -0.09
N THR A 133 2.79 -20.88 -0.83
CA THR A 133 2.12 -19.64 -0.42
C THR A 133 1.23 -19.88 0.81
N MET A 134 0.63 -21.07 0.93
CA MET A 134 -0.16 -21.46 2.11
C MET A 134 0.68 -21.56 3.38
N LEU A 135 1.85 -22.19 3.29
CA LEU A 135 2.75 -22.33 4.43
C LEU A 135 3.27 -20.95 4.87
N ALA A 136 3.67 -20.10 3.92
CA ALA A 136 4.07 -18.73 4.21
C ALA A 136 2.94 -17.92 4.86
N ALA A 137 1.72 -18.01 4.31
CA ALA A 137 0.53 -17.38 4.87
C ALA A 137 0.24 -17.84 6.30
N ALA A 138 0.29 -19.15 6.57
CA ALA A 138 0.04 -19.69 7.90
C ALA A 138 1.08 -19.19 8.92
N VAL A 139 2.36 -19.19 8.55
CA VAL A 139 3.44 -18.67 9.41
C VAL A 139 3.25 -17.17 9.68
N SER A 140 2.93 -16.39 8.65
CA SER A 140 2.66 -14.96 8.80
C SER A 140 1.43 -14.69 9.67
N LEU A 141 0.35 -15.45 9.53
CA LEU A 141 -0.84 -15.32 10.37
C LEU A 141 -0.54 -15.64 11.84
N CYS A 142 0.29 -16.65 12.12
CA CYS A 142 0.78 -16.93 13.47
C CYS A 142 1.58 -15.75 14.05
N GLY A 143 2.47 -15.15 13.25
CA GLY A 143 3.22 -13.96 13.65
C GLY A 143 2.31 -12.77 13.98
N VAL A 144 1.30 -12.51 13.15
CA VAL A 144 0.29 -11.47 13.41
C VAL A 144 -0.51 -11.77 14.67
N ALA A 145 -0.92 -13.03 14.91
CA ALA A 145 -1.62 -13.41 16.12
C ALA A 145 -0.80 -13.13 17.39
N ILE A 146 0.51 -13.38 17.37
CA ILE A 146 1.42 -13.05 18.49
C ILE A 146 1.48 -11.53 18.73
N MET A 147 1.53 -10.73 17.66
CA MET A 147 1.53 -9.26 17.80
C MET A 147 0.22 -8.76 18.41
N VAL A 148 -0.92 -9.22 17.88
CA VAL A 148 -2.25 -8.84 18.35
C VAL A 148 -2.45 -9.28 19.80
N TRP A 149 -1.93 -10.45 20.18
CA TRP A 149 -1.99 -10.93 21.57
C TRP A 149 -1.28 -9.98 22.54
N SER A 150 -0.18 -9.34 22.12
CA SER A 150 0.53 -8.36 22.93
C SER A 150 -0.24 -7.05 23.16
N GLY A 151 -1.23 -6.78 22.31
CA GLY A 151 -2.14 -5.63 22.43
C GLY A 151 -3.19 -5.78 23.54
N PHE A 152 -3.37 -6.97 24.12
CA PHE A 152 -4.33 -7.19 25.21
C PHE A 152 -3.93 -6.40 26.47
N GLY A 153 -4.83 -5.52 26.91
CA GLY A 153 -4.63 -4.69 28.10
C GLY A 153 -3.82 -3.40 27.91
N THR A 154 -3.25 -3.17 26.72
CA THR A 154 -2.40 -1.97 26.43
C THR A 154 -3.09 -0.92 25.56
N GLY A 155 -4.35 -1.15 25.14
CA GLY A 155 -5.12 -0.25 24.26
C GLY A 155 -4.81 -0.39 22.76
N ASN A 156 -3.70 -1.05 22.40
CA ASN A 156 -3.25 -1.20 21.02
C ASN A 156 -4.07 -2.22 20.21
N LEU A 157 -4.82 -3.10 20.87
CA LEU A 157 -5.61 -4.14 20.22
C LEU A 157 -6.62 -3.56 19.21
N PHE A 158 -7.20 -2.40 19.51
CA PHE A 158 -8.11 -1.72 18.59
C PHE A 158 -7.38 -1.26 17.32
N GLY A 159 -6.20 -0.67 17.46
CA GLY A 159 -5.37 -0.25 16.33
C GLY A 159 -4.85 -1.44 15.51
N ASP A 160 -4.46 -2.54 16.15
CA ASP A 160 -4.02 -3.77 15.46
C ASP A 160 -5.20 -4.43 14.71
N GLY A 161 -6.40 -4.40 15.28
CA GLY A 161 -7.63 -4.83 14.60
C GLY A 161 -7.96 -3.97 13.39
N LEU A 162 -7.79 -2.65 13.48
CA LEU A 162 -7.91 -1.72 12.35
C LEU A 162 -6.82 -1.98 11.29
N ALA A 163 -5.60 -2.31 11.70
CA ALA A 163 -4.51 -2.68 10.80
C ALA A 163 -4.84 -3.97 10.02
N LEU A 164 -5.43 -4.96 10.69
CA LEU A 164 -5.95 -6.18 10.04
C LEU A 164 -7.08 -5.84 9.07
N LEU A 165 -8.02 -4.98 9.47
CA LEU A 165 -9.14 -4.57 8.64
C LEU A 165 -8.67 -3.85 7.36
N MET A 166 -7.74 -2.88 7.46
CA MET A 166 -7.19 -2.22 6.28
C MET A 166 -6.42 -3.20 5.38
N THR A 167 -5.77 -4.22 5.95
CA THR A 167 -4.98 -5.20 5.19
C THR A 167 -5.92 -6.13 4.43
N ALA A 168 -6.99 -6.60 5.06
CA ALA A 168 -8.04 -7.37 4.41
C ALA A 168 -8.79 -6.55 3.35
N GLY A 169 -9.10 -5.29 3.64
CA GLY A 169 -9.73 -4.40 2.67
C GLY A 169 -8.84 -4.09 1.47
N SER A 170 -7.54 -3.87 1.68
CA SER A 170 -6.57 -3.69 0.59
C SER A 170 -6.45 -4.94 -0.29
N ALA A 171 -6.43 -6.12 0.34
CA ALA A 171 -6.44 -7.40 -0.35
C ALA A 171 -7.73 -7.61 -1.18
N LEU A 172 -8.88 -7.29 -0.60
CA LEU A 172 -10.17 -7.34 -1.29
C LEU A 172 -10.22 -6.36 -2.48
N TYR A 173 -9.77 -5.12 -2.26
CA TYR A 173 -9.68 -4.09 -3.30
C TYR A 173 -8.82 -4.57 -4.48
N MET A 174 -7.67 -5.19 -4.21
CA MET A 174 -6.80 -5.77 -5.24
C MET A 174 -7.51 -6.85 -6.07
N ILE A 175 -8.32 -7.71 -5.45
CA ILE A 175 -9.11 -8.73 -6.15
C ILE A 175 -10.23 -8.08 -6.97
N MET A 176 -10.95 -7.11 -6.42
CA MET A 176 -12.02 -6.39 -7.12
C MET A 176 -11.48 -5.67 -8.35
N VAL A 177 -10.31 -5.03 -8.26
CA VAL A 177 -9.63 -4.39 -9.40
C VAL A 177 -9.32 -5.40 -10.50
N ARG A 178 -8.86 -6.62 -10.14
CA ARG A 178 -8.59 -7.69 -11.10
C ARG A 178 -9.87 -8.26 -11.74
N ALA A 179 -10.95 -8.35 -10.96
CA ALA A 179 -12.24 -8.86 -11.41
C ALA A 179 -13.00 -7.85 -12.29
N PHE A 180 -12.86 -6.55 -12.01
CA PHE A 180 -13.61 -5.47 -12.67
C PHE A 180 -12.78 -4.74 -13.75
N ARG A 181 -12.19 -5.49 -14.69
CA ARG A 181 -11.28 -4.97 -15.72
C ARG A 181 -11.86 -3.84 -16.58
N ASP A 182 -13.17 -3.82 -16.78
CA ASP A 182 -13.87 -2.82 -17.60
C ASP A 182 -14.21 -1.53 -16.85
N THR A 183 -13.94 -1.48 -15.54
CA THR A 183 -14.26 -0.32 -14.70
C THR A 183 -13.09 0.66 -14.67
N PRO A 184 -13.33 1.98 -14.73
CA PRO A 184 -12.25 2.96 -14.65
C PRO A 184 -11.71 3.06 -13.22
N VAL A 185 -10.86 2.12 -12.80
CA VAL A 185 -10.35 1.97 -11.42
C VAL A 185 -9.69 3.24 -10.89
N VAL A 186 -8.88 3.92 -11.71
CA VAL A 186 -8.22 5.18 -11.32
C VAL A 186 -9.26 6.26 -11.00
N TRP A 187 -10.35 6.30 -11.77
CA TRP A 187 -11.47 7.21 -11.51
C TRP A 187 -12.27 6.80 -10.27
N ALA A 188 -12.46 5.50 -10.03
CA ALA A 188 -13.06 5.00 -8.80
C ALA A 188 -12.25 5.41 -7.56
N GLY A 189 -10.91 5.39 -7.65
CA GLY A 189 -10.03 5.90 -6.59
C GLY A 189 -10.19 7.41 -6.34
N ALA A 190 -10.36 8.22 -7.39
CA ALA A 190 -10.65 9.64 -7.23
C ALA A 190 -12.01 9.88 -6.54
N VAL A 191 -13.04 9.13 -6.92
CA VAL A 191 -14.36 9.18 -6.26
C VAL A 191 -14.26 8.71 -4.81
N SER A 192 -13.48 7.67 -4.53
CA SER A 192 -13.21 7.20 -3.16
C SER A 192 -12.61 8.32 -2.30
N ALA A 193 -11.57 8.99 -2.80
CA ALA A 193 -10.93 10.10 -2.12
C ALA A 193 -11.90 11.29 -1.92
N PHE A 194 -12.79 11.54 -2.87
CA PHE A 194 -13.84 12.56 -2.74
C PHE A 194 -14.91 12.19 -1.70
N LEU A 195 -15.32 10.92 -1.64
CA LEU A 195 -16.24 10.44 -0.61
C LEU A 195 -15.67 10.63 0.80
N LEU A 196 -14.37 10.40 0.97
CA LEU A 196 -13.67 10.66 2.23
C LEU A 196 -13.70 12.14 2.61
N PHE A 197 -13.51 13.04 1.65
CA PHE A 197 -13.62 14.47 1.88
C PHE A 197 -15.04 14.85 2.32
N ILE A 198 -16.08 14.37 1.62
CA ILE A 198 -17.48 14.62 2.00
C ILE A 198 -17.74 14.12 3.42
N LEU A 199 -17.36 12.87 3.70
CA LEU A 199 -17.58 12.24 5.00
C LEU A 199 -16.91 13.05 6.11
N GLY A 200 -15.62 13.39 5.94
CA GLY A 200 -14.87 14.19 6.91
C GLY A 200 -15.43 15.59 7.10
N TRP A 201 -15.94 16.23 6.04
CA TRP A 201 -16.55 17.56 6.11
C TRP A 201 -17.82 17.59 6.96
N PHE A 202 -18.63 16.53 6.93
CA PHE A 202 -19.88 16.47 7.71
C PHE A 202 -19.69 15.94 9.14
N LEU A 203 -18.69 15.08 9.36
CA LEU A 203 -18.47 14.42 10.65
C LEU A 203 -17.46 15.12 11.55
N THR A 204 -16.63 16.02 11.00
CA THR A 204 -15.60 16.74 11.76
C THR A 204 -15.64 18.23 11.44
N ASP A 205 -14.94 19.05 12.22
CA ASP A 205 -14.61 20.42 11.85
C ASP A 205 -13.23 20.43 11.15
N PRO A 206 -13.17 20.39 9.80
CA PRO A 206 -11.91 20.20 9.08
C PRO A 206 -11.04 21.45 9.10
N LEU A 207 -11.62 22.60 9.45
CA LEU A 207 -10.95 23.89 9.49
C LEU A 207 -10.36 24.18 10.89
N ALA A 208 -10.79 23.45 11.92
CA ALA A 208 -10.23 23.49 13.27
C ALA A 208 -8.86 22.76 13.38
N VAL A 209 -8.00 22.92 12.37
CA VAL A 209 -6.66 22.30 12.31
C VAL A 209 -5.60 23.38 12.50
N SER A 210 -4.57 23.08 13.30
CA SER A 210 -3.48 24.03 13.51
C SER A 210 -2.71 24.29 12.21
N ALA A 211 -2.11 25.47 12.05
CA ALA A 211 -1.30 25.78 10.86
C ALA A 211 -0.15 24.78 10.66
N ARG A 212 0.40 24.24 11.75
CA ARG A 212 1.42 23.19 11.73
C ARG A 212 0.88 21.88 11.18
N ASP A 213 -0.29 21.45 11.64
CA ASP A 213 -0.93 20.21 11.15
C ASP A 213 -1.40 20.36 9.70
N ALA A 214 -1.83 21.55 9.27
CA ALA A 214 -2.16 21.83 7.88
C ALA A 214 -0.95 21.64 6.95
N VAL A 215 0.24 22.14 7.33
CA VAL A 215 1.49 21.89 6.58
C VAL A 215 1.79 20.40 6.52
N LEU A 216 1.69 19.68 7.65
CA LEU A 216 1.92 18.23 7.68
C LEU A 216 0.94 17.45 6.81
N LEU A 217 -0.33 17.86 6.75
CA LEU A 217 -1.35 17.24 5.90
C LEU A 217 -1.05 17.44 4.41
N VAL A 218 -0.59 18.63 4.02
CA VAL A 218 -0.15 18.90 2.64
C VAL A 218 1.10 18.08 2.31
N THR A 219 2.10 18.06 3.20
CA THR A 219 3.31 17.24 3.03
C THR A 219 2.96 15.76 2.91
N PHE A 220 2.01 15.28 3.71
CA PHE A 220 1.53 13.90 3.68
C PHE A 220 0.85 13.55 2.35
N GLY A 221 -0.08 14.39 1.89
CA GLY A 221 -0.73 14.21 0.59
C GLY A 221 0.27 14.23 -0.57
N ALA A 222 1.25 15.14 -0.53
CA ALA A 222 2.31 15.24 -1.52
C ALA A 222 3.25 14.02 -1.50
N ALA A 223 3.66 13.56 -0.32
CA ALA A 223 4.50 12.37 -0.15
C ALA A 223 3.80 11.12 -0.67
N PHE A 224 2.51 10.94 -0.38
CA PHE A 224 1.73 9.83 -0.89
C PHE A 224 1.59 9.86 -2.42
N ALA A 225 1.30 11.04 -3.00
CA ALA A 225 1.22 11.20 -4.45
C ALA A 225 2.57 10.93 -5.12
N LEU A 226 3.66 11.48 -4.58
CA LEU A 226 5.02 11.26 -5.07
C LEU A 226 5.38 9.77 -5.04
N SER A 227 5.14 9.08 -3.91
CA SER A 227 5.37 7.64 -3.78
C SER A 227 4.61 6.86 -4.83
N SER A 228 3.31 7.15 -4.99
CA SER A 228 2.45 6.48 -5.97
C SER A 228 2.97 6.65 -7.41
N ILE A 229 3.45 7.85 -7.76
CA ILE A 229 4.05 8.13 -9.07
C ILE A 229 5.37 7.38 -9.25
N LEU A 230 6.28 7.46 -8.27
CA LEU A 230 7.57 6.76 -8.31
C LEU A 230 7.40 5.26 -8.45
N TRP A 231 6.47 4.65 -7.70
CA TRP A 231 6.12 3.24 -7.83
C TRP A 231 5.55 2.92 -9.20
N THR A 232 4.61 3.73 -9.69
CA THR A 232 3.94 3.49 -10.99
C THR A 232 4.91 3.58 -12.16
N GLU A 233 5.84 4.53 -12.16
CA GLU A 233 6.85 4.67 -13.21
C GLU A 233 7.95 3.61 -13.05
N GLY A 234 8.43 3.38 -11.82
CA GLY A 234 9.48 2.40 -11.54
C GLY A 234 9.05 0.95 -11.83
N ALA A 235 7.84 0.56 -11.44
CA ALA A 235 7.32 -0.79 -11.64
C ALA A 235 7.08 -1.14 -13.13
N ARG A 236 7.09 -0.15 -14.04
CA ARG A 236 7.05 -0.37 -15.50
C ARG A 236 8.41 -0.74 -16.08
N LEU A 237 9.49 -0.34 -15.42
CA LEU A 237 10.87 -0.49 -15.89
C LEU A 237 11.54 -1.77 -15.40
N ILE A 238 10.92 -2.49 -14.47
CA ILE A 238 11.45 -3.74 -13.89
C ILE A 238 10.39 -4.85 -13.87
N PRO A 239 10.81 -6.12 -13.87
CA PRO A 239 9.89 -7.25 -13.75
C PRO A 239 9.04 -7.18 -12.47
N ALA A 240 7.79 -7.67 -12.54
CA ALA A 240 6.86 -7.68 -11.40
C ALA A 240 7.40 -8.36 -10.12
N PRO A 241 8.19 -9.46 -10.19
CA PRO A 241 8.82 -10.04 -9.01
C PRO A 241 9.86 -9.11 -8.36
N GLU A 242 10.60 -8.33 -9.17
CA GLU A 242 11.58 -7.35 -8.68
C GLU A 242 10.89 -6.17 -8.00
N SER A 243 9.83 -5.62 -8.61
CA SER A 243 9.07 -4.52 -8.01
C SER A 243 8.33 -4.94 -6.74
N GLY A 244 7.84 -6.18 -6.67
CA GLY A 244 7.24 -6.74 -5.45
C GLY A 244 8.25 -6.87 -4.31
N LEU A 245 9.45 -7.39 -4.59
CA LEU A 245 10.51 -7.53 -3.59
C LEU A 245 10.99 -6.15 -3.10
N LEU A 246 11.26 -5.21 -4.00
CA LEU A 246 11.65 -3.85 -3.63
C LEU A 246 10.53 -3.11 -2.90
N GLY A 247 9.27 -3.31 -3.29
CA GLY A 247 8.11 -2.77 -2.58
C GLY A 247 8.00 -3.30 -1.15
N SER A 248 8.35 -4.56 -0.90
CA SER A 248 8.37 -5.12 0.46
C SER A 248 9.38 -4.42 1.40
N ALA A 249 10.35 -3.68 0.85
CA ALA A 249 11.27 -2.85 1.64
C ALA A 249 10.57 -1.64 2.31
N GLU A 250 9.33 -1.33 1.94
CA GLU A 250 8.52 -0.33 2.65
C GLU A 250 8.41 -0.63 4.15
N VAL A 251 8.25 -1.91 4.50
CA VAL A 251 8.05 -2.35 5.89
C VAL A 251 9.27 -2.07 6.77
N PRO A 252 10.49 -2.50 6.41
CA PRO A 252 11.68 -2.14 7.19
C PRO A 252 11.95 -0.63 7.20
N PHE A 253 11.65 0.11 6.12
CA PHE A 253 11.74 1.57 6.15
C PHE A 253 10.74 2.19 7.14
N ALA A 254 9.50 1.72 7.16
CA ALA A 254 8.48 2.18 8.10
C ALA A 254 8.90 1.93 9.57
N ILE A 255 9.45 0.74 9.87
CA ILE A 255 9.96 0.40 11.20
C ILE A 255 11.15 1.30 11.57
N LEU A 256 12.10 1.47 10.64
CA LEU A 256 13.28 2.31 10.84
C LEU A 256 12.88 3.77 11.12
N PHE A 257 11.97 4.34 10.33
CA PHE A 257 11.53 5.72 10.50
C PHE A 257 10.68 5.90 11.76
N ALA A 258 9.84 4.93 12.13
CA ALA A 258 9.14 4.96 13.40
C ALA A 258 10.10 5.02 14.59
N PHE A 259 11.16 4.21 14.56
CA PHE A 259 12.19 4.23 15.59
C PHE A 259 12.96 5.56 15.61
N LEU A 260 13.39 6.07 14.46
CA LEU A 260 14.21 7.28 14.36
C LEU A 260 13.45 8.58 14.69
N PHE A 261 12.21 8.72 14.22
CA PHE A 261 11.47 9.99 14.31
C PHE A 261 10.45 10.02 15.45
N LEU A 262 9.93 8.87 15.88
CA LEU A 262 8.92 8.80 16.94
C LEU A 262 9.45 8.18 18.24
N ALA A 263 10.64 7.57 18.23
CA ALA A 263 11.15 6.74 19.34
C ALA A 263 10.12 5.68 19.80
N ASP A 264 9.30 5.21 18.85
CA ASP A 264 8.12 4.38 19.10
C ASP A 264 8.56 2.91 19.17
N ILE A 265 8.86 2.43 20.39
CA ILE A 265 9.36 1.07 20.62
C ILE A 265 8.17 0.13 20.88
N PRO A 266 7.85 -0.79 19.96
CA PRO A 266 6.76 -1.73 20.16
C PRO A 266 7.11 -2.76 21.25
N PRO A 267 6.11 -3.42 21.86
CA PRO A 267 6.33 -4.48 22.84
C PRO A 267 7.18 -5.63 22.29
N VAL A 268 7.90 -6.35 23.17
CA VAL A 268 8.76 -7.48 22.78
C VAL A 268 7.99 -8.54 21.98
N ALA A 269 6.76 -8.85 22.37
CA ALA A 269 5.92 -9.80 21.64
C ALA A 269 5.58 -9.29 20.22
N SER A 270 5.31 -7.99 20.04
CA SER A 270 5.20 -7.38 18.70
C SER A 270 6.47 -7.51 17.88
N MET A 271 7.64 -7.34 18.51
CA MET A 271 8.93 -7.52 17.82
C MET A 271 9.14 -8.96 17.36
N ILE A 272 8.82 -9.94 18.21
CA ILE A 272 8.92 -11.37 17.89
C ILE A 272 7.97 -11.74 16.76
N GLY A 273 6.68 -11.38 16.90
CA GLY A 273 5.68 -11.64 15.88
C GLY A 273 6.02 -10.97 14.55
N GLY A 274 6.54 -9.74 14.59
CA GLY A 274 6.95 -9.03 13.40
C GLY A 274 8.19 -9.59 12.74
N ALA A 275 9.18 -10.08 13.49
CA ALA A 275 10.30 -10.82 12.92
C ALA A 275 9.83 -12.08 12.17
N ILE A 276 8.87 -12.82 12.74
CA ILE A 276 8.29 -14.01 12.09
C ILE A 276 7.62 -13.63 10.76
N VAL A 277 6.78 -12.59 10.76
CA VAL A 277 6.08 -12.11 9.56
C VAL A 277 7.07 -11.67 8.49
N LEU A 278 8.04 -10.83 8.86
CA LEU A 278 9.05 -10.32 7.93
C LEU A 278 9.87 -11.45 7.31
N CYS A 279 10.33 -12.42 8.12
CA CYS A 279 11.04 -13.59 7.61
C CYS A 279 10.19 -14.39 6.62
N ALA A 280 8.91 -14.60 6.90
CA ALA A 280 8.01 -15.32 6.01
C ALA A 280 7.78 -14.56 4.69
N VAL A 281 7.53 -13.26 4.75
CA VAL A 281 7.31 -12.39 3.58
C VAL A 281 8.58 -12.32 2.72
N PHE A 282 9.74 -12.01 3.31
CA PHE A 282 10.99 -11.92 2.56
C PHE A 282 11.43 -13.26 1.99
N ALA A 283 11.25 -14.37 2.73
CA ALA A 283 11.54 -15.69 2.21
C ALA A 283 10.62 -16.06 1.03
N HIS A 284 9.33 -15.73 1.11
CA HIS A 284 8.37 -15.96 0.02
C HIS A 284 8.69 -15.08 -1.20
N ALA A 285 8.86 -13.77 -1.02
CA ALA A 285 9.20 -12.83 -2.08
C ALA A 285 10.55 -13.14 -2.74
N GLY A 286 11.57 -13.50 -1.95
CA GLY A 286 12.89 -13.88 -2.46
C GLY A 286 12.86 -15.18 -3.28
N ARG A 287 12.04 -16.16 -2.89
CA ARG A 287 11.85 -17.39 -3.68
C ARG A 287 11.13 -17.12 -4.99
N ASP A 288 10.06 -16.32 -4.98
CA ASP A 288 9.35 -15.94 -6.19
C ASP A 288 10.27 -15.17 -7.17
N TRP A 289 11.14 -14.32 -6.64
CA TRP A 289 12.17 -13.64 -7.43
C TRP A 289 13.20 -14.60 -8.05
N LEU A 290 13.72 -15.55 -7.26
CA LEU A 290 14.65 -16.57 -7.76
C LEU A 290 14.01 -17.44 -8.85
N ALA A 291 12.77 -17.90 -8.62
CA ALA A 291 12.05 -18.72 -9.59
C ALA A 291 11.81 -17.99 -10.91
N ALA A 292 11.45 -16.70 -10.85
CA ALA A 292 11.28 -15.86 -12.04
C ALA A 292 12.60 -15.69 -12.82
N ARG A 293 13.73 -15.52 -12.13
CA ARG A 293 15.05 -15.46 -12.76
C ARG A 293 15.44 -16.75 -13.47
N THR A 294 15.17 -17.90 -12.86
CA THR A 294 15.46 -19.20 -13.48
C THR A 294 14.62 -19.41 -14.75
N GLN A 295 13.36 -18.95 -14.76
CA GLN A 295 12.50 -19.01 -15.96
C GLN A 295 13.00 -18.10 -17.08
N GLN A 296 13.41 -16.87 -16.78
CA GLN A 296 14.03 -15.96 -17.77
C GLN A 296 15.35 -16.51 -18.33
N ALA A 297 16.18 -17.15 -17.49
CA ALA A 297 17.41 -17.76 -17.95
C ALA A 297 17.15 -18.95 -18.89
N ALA A 298 16.11 -19.75 -18.61
CA ALA A 298 15.71 -20.87 -19.46
C ALA A 298 15.14 -20.43 -20.83
N SER A 299 14.35 -19.34 -20.87
CA SER A 299 13.78 -18.82 -22.14
C SER A 299 14.82 -18.16 -23.05
N ASN A 300 15.96 -17.72 -22.53
CA ASN A 300 17.04 -17.12 -23.32
C ASN A 300 17.98 -18.17 -23.95
N ILE A 301 17.84 -19.45 -23.57
CA ILE A 301 18.66 -20.56 -24.07
C ILE A 301 17.90 -21.40 -25.13
N SER A 302 16.56 -21.27 -25.19
CA SER A 302 15.69 -21.90 -26.22
C SER A 302 15.49 -21.01 -27.44
#